data_AF-A0A976FIA0-F1
#
_entry.id   AF-A0A976FIA0-F1
#
_cell.length_a   1.000
_cell.length_b   1.000
_cell.length_c   1.000
_cell.angle_alpha   90.00
_cell.angle_beta   90.00
_cell.angle_gamma   90.00
#
_symmetry.space_group_name_H-M   'P 1'
#
loop_
_entity.id
_entity.type
_entity.pdbx_description
1 polymer ?
#
loop_
_entity_poly.entity_id
_entity_poly.type
_entity_poly.pdbx_seq_one_letter_code
_entity_poly.pdbx_strand_id
1 'polypeptide(L)'
;MPLKPLKSWSLPWSQSSDIIEKATFDTMSVQSSAYRLLYFVVVYAALIMLTWTGASAAQTSNASVHATPHLDWPSLKLHFTMKRNTMRIHSQSEFDVYANPIVSEDGFKVLYDGYVEFIEGSTRTRYTLLGGVAYSTTSVQNRTLSAISQCLDPKGLPPFMDLLTALNDATPALKATSEGSNIECTMGQVLMVKAFGLTLAACSSGLAGISIYGSDIEIQITYLKNRVLIAVPHVLGTCAVATKATEMSDIAIALLTGGEIPNNEERNLNLIFGLSSTTCSCKSVPRPCLFIHGLGIDFAEVGLQDSFDWYWGNLTDHAPCCTEFKYMIWNSIETSWRNSTLQQNIIPPIDGKWKYLPAA
;
A
#
# COMPACT_ATOMS: atom_id res chain seq x y z
N MET A 1 18.53 59.73 31.50
CA MET A 1 19.69 58.85 31.76
C MET A 1 19.24 57.40 31.60
N PRO A 2 20.09 56.54 31.01
CA PRO A 2 19.66 55.52 30.06
C PRO A 2 19.44 54.14 30.69
N LEU A 3 18.62 53.36 29.97
CA LEU A 3 18.36 51.94 30.16
C LEU A 3 19.67 51.13 30.09
N LYS A 4 19.83 50.21 31.06
CA LYS A 4 20.91 49.22 31.07
C LYS A 4 20.75 48.25 29.88
N PRO A 5 21.83 47.85 29.19
CA PRO A 5 21.73 46.91 28.10
C PRO A 5 21.43 45.50 28.62
N LEU A 6 20.39 44.88 28.07
CA LEU A 6 20.16 43.44 28.17
C LEU A 6 21.26 42.72 27.38
N LYS A 7 21.95 41.81 28.07
CA LYS A 7 23.01 40.96 27.54
C LYS A 7 22.55 40.26 26.26
N SER A 8 23.33 40.41 25.20
CA SER A 8 23.28 39.56 24.01
C SER A 8 23.47 38.10 24.41
N TRP A 9 22.44 37.28 24.24
CA TRP A 9 22.61 35.83 24.17
C TRP A 9 22.94 35.49 22.71
N SER A 10 24.23 35.46 22.40
CA SER A 10 24.74 34.80 21.21
C SER A 10 24.68 33.28 21.45
N LEU A 11 23.71 32.61 20.83
CA LEU A 11 23.70 31.15 20.73
C LEU A 11 24.75 30.72 19.69
N PRO A 12 25.65 29.78 20.01
CA PRO A 12 26.65 29.29 19.08
C PRO A 12 26.01 28.29 18.11
N TRP A 13 25.62 28.75 16.92
CA TRP A 13 25.40 27.87 15.78
C TRP A 13 26.76 27.55 15.12
N SER A 14 27.51 26.63 15.70
CA SER A 14 28.66 26.00 15.01
C SER A 14 28.88 24.53 15.39
N GLN A 15 27.81 23.82 15.78
CA GLN A 15 27.90 22.39 16.11
C GLN A 15 26.63 21.61 15.74
N SER A 16 26.10 21.85 14.54
CA SER A 16 25.06 21.00 13.93
C SER A 16 25.30 20.66 12.46
N SER A 17 26.49 20.96 11.93
CA SER A 17 26.92 20.51 10.60
C SER A 17 27.48 19.07 10.58
N ASP A 18 27.76 18.48 11.74
CA ASP A 18 28.57 17.24 11.81
C ASP A 18 27.74 15.95 12.03
N ILE A 19 26.42 15.99 11.87
CA ILE A 19 25.55 14.78 11.99
C ILE A 19 24.86 14.43 10.65
N ILE A 20 25.12 15.17 9.57
CA ILE A 20 24.64 14.84 8.22
C ILE A 20 25.83 14.62 7.28
N GLU A 21 26.77 13.76 7.67
CA GLU A 21 27.77 13.22 6.73
C GLU A 21 28.26 11.84 7.20
N LYS A 22 27.35 10.85 7.18
CA LYS A 22 27.72 9.42 7.18
C LYS A 22 26.57 8.56 6.65
N ALA A 23 26.18 8.82 5.41
CA ALA A 23 25.61 7.80 4.55
C ALA A 23 26.71 7.46 3.52
N THR A 24 27.47 6.41 3.83
CA THR A 24 28.42 5.78 2.90
C THR A 24 27.68 5.41 1.62
N PHE A 25 28.01 6.13 0.55
CA PHE A 25 27.71 5.75 -0.83
C PHE A 25 28.73 4.68 -1.21
N ASP A 26 28.32 3.41 -1.21
CA ASP A 26 29.11 2.34 -1.83
C ASP A 26 29.10 2.57 -3.35
N THR A 27 30.15 3.21 -3.84
CA THR A 27 30.51 3.21 -5.26
C THR A 27 30.97 1.80 -5.62
N MET A 28 30.05 0.96 -6.09
CA MET A 28 30.43 -0.23 -6.84
C MET A 28 31.10 0.16 -8.15
N SER A 29 32.27 -0.42 -8.34
CA SER A 29 33.18 -0.24 -9.44
C SER A 29 32.53 -0.55 -10.80
N VAL A 30 32.60 0.42 -11.72
CA VAL A 30 32.48 0.18 -13.15
C VAL A 30 33.80 -0.44 -13.61
N GLN A 31 33.87 -1.76 -13.64
CA GLN A 31 34.98 -2.50 -14.22
C GLN A 31 34.46 -3.41 -15.35
N SER A 32 34.53 -2.88 -16.58
CA SER A 32 34.87 -3.59 -17.82
C SER A 32 34.22 -4.99 -18.03
N SER A 33 32.96 -5.02 -18.46
CA SER A 33 32.30 -6.23 -19.00
C SER A 33 32.44 -6.33 -20.54
N ALA A 34 33.69 -6.32 -21.04
CA ALA A 34 33.99 -6.51 -22.46
C ALA A 34 34.56 -7.90 -22.80
N TYR A 35 34.66 -8.83 -21.84
CA TYR A 35 35.33 -10.13 -22.01
C TYR A 35 34.48 -11.36 -21.67
N ARG A 36 33.15 -11.31 -21.83
CA ARG A 36 32.27 -12.50 -21.67
C ARG A 36 31.34 -12.79 -22.85
N LEU A 37 31.52 -12.11 -23.98
CA LEU A 37 30.73 -12.29 -25.21
C LEU A 37 31.42 -13.13 -26.29
N LEU A 38 32.61 -13.68 -26.03
CA LEU A 38 33.38 -14.46 -27.01
C LEU A 38 33.52 -15.96 -26.69
N TYR A 39 32.91 -16.46 -25.60
CA TYR A 39 33.00 -17.88 -25.22
C TYR A 39 31.75 -18.73 -25.54
N PHE A 40 30.65 -18.11 -25.98
CA PHE A 40 29.39 -18.83 -26.26
C PHE A 40 29.17 -19.18 -27.75
N VAL A 41 30.03 -18.71 -28.66
CA VAL A 41 29.86 -18.93 -30.11
C VAL A 41 30.55 -20.22 -30.61
N VAL A 42 31.43 -20.85 -29.81
CA VAL A 42 32.23 -22.02 -30.27
C VAL A 42 31.63 -23.38 -29.86
N VAL A 43 30.65 -23.43 -28.95
CA VAL A 43 30.09 -24.72 -28.45
C VAL A 43 28.83 -25.18 -29.22
N TYR A 44 28.17 -24.30 -29.98
CA TYR A 44 26.91 -24.63 -30.66
C TYR A 44 27.03 -25.07 -32.13
N ALA A 45 28.24 -25.21 -32.67
CA ALA A 45 28.46 -25.59 -34.08
C ALA A 45 28.83 -27.07 -34.31
N ALA A 46 28.74 -27.95 -33.30
CA ALA A 46 29.23 -29.33 -33.42
C ALA A 46 28.18 -30.44 -33.21
N LEU A 47 26.88 -30.13 -33.17
CA LEU A 47 25.83 -31.17 -33.02
C LEU A 47 24.63 -30.92 -33.94
N ILE A 48 24.88 -30.86 -35.24
CA ILE A 48 23.91 -31.32 -36.24
C ILE A 48 24.68 -32.19 -37.22
N MET A 49 24.32 -33.47 -37.26
CA MET A 49 24.39 -34.43 -38.36
C MET A 49 24.67 -35.83 -37.80
N LEU A 50 23.61 -36.60 -37.53
CA LEU A 50 23.57 -38.05 -37.72
C LEU A 50 22.10 -38.51 -37.79
N THR A 51 21.63 -38.59 -39.03
CA THR A 51 20.77 -39.64 -39.63
C THR A 51 19.46 -40.08 -38.97
N TRP A 52 18.39 -39.88 -39.75
CA TRP A 52 17.14 -40.64 -39.72
C TRP A 52 17.36 -42.14 -39.94
N THR A 53 16.76 -42.98 -39.09
CA THR A 53 16.20 -44.28 -39.49
C THR A 53 14.83 -44.43 -38.85
N GLY A 54 13.82 -44.75 -39.65
CA GLY A 54 12.46 -45.00 -39.19
C GLY A 54 12.36 -46.36 -38.52
N ALA A 55 11.66 -46.40 -37.39
CA ALA A 55 11.03 -47.60 -36.86
C ALA A 55 9.72 -47.18 -36.19
N SER A 56 8.60 -47.56 -36.81
CA SER A 56 7.28 -47.45 -36.24
C SER A 56 7.15 -48.45 -35.09
N ALA A 57 7.31 -47.99 -33.86
CA ALA A 57 6.86 -48.71 -32.67
C ALA A 57 5.59 -48.02 -32.18
N ALA A 58 4.46 -48.71 -32.35
CA ALA A 58 3.22 -48.35 -31.66
C ALA A 58 3.48 -48.47 -30.16
N GLN A 59 3.52 -47.33 -29.47
CA GLN A 59 3.58 -47.29 -28.03
C GLN A 59 2.40 -46.47 -27.52
N THR A 60 1.41 -47.21 -27.03
CA THR A 60 0.37 -46.74 -26.14
C THR A 60 1.03 -46.09 -24.92
N SER A 61 1.22 -44.78 -24.98
CA SER A 61 1.37 -43.96 -23.78
C SER A 61 0.07 -43.19 -23.61
N ASN A 62 -0.55 -43.38 -22.46
CA ASN A 62 -1.62 -42.52 -21.98
C ASN A 62 -1.06 -41.10 -21.91
N ALA A 63 -1.29 -40.32 -22.97
CA ALA A 63 -1.28 -38.88 -22.86
C ALA A 63 -2.42 -38.54 -21.91
N SER A 64 -2.10 -38.48 -20.62
CA SER A 64 -2.79 -37.61 -19.68
C SER A 64 -2.74 -36.23 -20.33
N VAL A 65 -3.77 -35.91 -21.10
CA VAL A 65 -4.18 -34.54 -21.36
C VAL A 65 -4.41 -33.98 -19.98
N HIS A 66 -3.40 -33.33 -19.42
CA HIS A 66 -3.56 -32.44 -18.29
C HIS A 66 -4.39 -31.31 -18.88
N ALA A 67 -5.71 -31.48 -18.82
CA ALA A 67 -6.63 -30.39 -19.00
C ALA A 67 -6.24 -29.39 -17.93
N THR A 68 -5.52 -28.33 -18.30
CA THR A 68 -5.45 -27.14 -17.48
C THR A 68 -6.90 -26.77 -17.23
N PRO A 69 -7.40 -26.87 -15.99
CA PRO A 69 -8.72 -26.34 -15.72
C PRO A 69 -8.60 -24.87 -16.10
N HIS A 70 -9.45 -24.42 -17.01
CA HIS A 70 -9.71 -23.00 -17.14
C HIS A 70 -10.29 -22.61 -15.77
N LEU A 71 -9.43 -22.21 -14.82
CA LEU A 71 -9.91 -21.75 -13.54
C LEU A 71 -10.72 -20.50 -13.87
N ASP A 72 -12.03 -20.60 -13.76
CA ASP A 72 -12.86 -19.41 -13.80
C ASP A 72 -12.67 -18.71 -12.46
N TRP A 73 -11.67 -17.83 -12.40
CA TRP A 73 -11.38 -17.07 -11.19
C TRP A 73 -12.64 -16.29 -10.78
N PRO A 74 -13.09 -16.43 -9.53
CA PRO A 74 -14.31 -15.78 -9.08
C PRO A 74 -14.09 -14.28 -8.90
N SER A 75 -15.17 -13.52 -8.99
CA SER A 75 -15.14 -12.16 -8.48
C SER A 75 -15.08 -12.19 -6.96
N LEU A 76 -14.45 -11.21 -6.34
CA LEU A 76 -14.22 -11.16 -4.90
C LEU A 76 -14.98 -10.00 -4.28
N LYS A 77 -15.53 -10.24 -3.08
CA LYS A 77 -15.88 -9.20 -2.13
C LYS A 77 -14.91 -9.30 -0.97
N LEU A 78 -14.21 -8.22 -0.66
CA LEU A 78 -13.32 -8.12 0.49
C LEU A 78 -13.96 -7.16 1.48
N HIS A 79 -14.42 -7.68 2.61
CA HIS A 79 -14.93 -6.90 3.71
C HIS A 79 -13.77 -6.56 4.65
N PHE A 80 -13.49 -5.28 4.83
CA PHE A 80 -12.44 -4.78 5.70
C PHE A 80 -13.04 -4.26 7.01
N THR A 81 -12.41 -4.62 8.13
CA THR A 81 -12.72 -4.09 9.46
C THR A 81 -11.46 -3.52 10.10
N MET A 82 -11.42 -2.20 10.27
CA MET A 82 -10.36 -1.46 10.94
C MET A 82 -10.64 -1.44 12.45
N LYS A 83 -9.74 -2.03 13.24
CA LYS A 83 -9.89 -2.12 14.70
C LYS A 83 -9.45 -0.84 15.41
N ARG A 84 -8.64 -0.01 14.76
CA ARG A 84 -8.17 1.29 15.29
C ARG A 84 -8.82 2.46 14.58
N ASN A 85 -9.15 3.50 15.36
CA ASN A 85 -9.65 4.77 14.82
C ASN A 85 -8.64 5.41 13.85
N THR A 86 -7.36 5.29 14.15
CA THR A 86 -6.22 5.78 13.36
C THR A 86 -6.05 5.05 12.02
N MET A 87 -6.90 4.08 11.69
CA MET A 87 -6.87 3.35 10.42
C MET A 87 -8.17 3.50 9.63
N ARG A 88 -9.11 4.30 10.14
CA ARG A 88 -10.34 4.60 9.42
C ARG A 88 -10.01 5.29 8.12
N ILE A 89 -10.67 4.86 7.05
CA ILE A 89 -10.52 5.46 5.72
C ILE A 89 -11.83 6.19 5.44
N HIS A 90 -11.74 7.48 5.07
CA HIS A 90 -12.92 8.34 4.91
C HIS A 90 -13.86 8.29 6.14
N SER A 91 -13.28 8.31 7.33
CA SER A 91 -14.00 8.20 8.61
C SER A 91 -14.76 6.88 8.83
N GLN A 92 -14.59 5.87 7.96
CA GLN A 92 -15.23 4.55 8.07
C GLN A 92 -14.27 3.51 8.65
N SER A 93 -14.77 2.72 9.60
CA SER A 93 -14.04 1.57 10.16
C SER A 93 -14.34 0.27 9.42
N GLU A 94 -15.41 0.22 8.63
CA GLU A 94 -15.79 -0.94 7.85
C GLU A 94 -16.10 -0.52 6.42
N PHE A 95 -15.63 -1.28 5.44
CA PHE A 95 -15.91 -1.02 4.03
C PHE A 95 -15.72 -2.28 3.19
N ASP A 96 -16.34 -2.29 2.01
CA ASP A 96 -16.27 -3.40 1.07
C ASP A 96 -15.51 -3.00 -0.20
N VAL A 97 -14.58 -3.85 -0.62
CA VAL A 97 -13.94 -3.80 -1.94
C VAL A 97 -14.53 -4.88 -2.83
N TYR A 98 -14.92 -4.52 -4.05
CA TYR A 98 -15.43 -5.47 -5.05
C TYR A 98 -14.43 -5.58 -6.19
N ALA A 99 -14.13 -6.81 -6.62
CA ALA A 99 -13.08 -7.05 -7.62
C ALA A 99 -13.45 -8.17 -8.60
N ASN A 100 -13.12 -7.98 -9.88
CA ASN A 100 -13.22 -8.93 -10.96
C ASN A 100 -11.80 -9.30 -11.45
N PRO A 101 -11.47 -10.58 -11.56
CA PRO A 101 -10.20 -11.02 -12.12
C PRO A 101 -10.19 -10.86 -13.64
N ILE A 102 -9.03 -10.42 -14.13
CA ILE A 102 -8.57 -10.48 -15.51
C ILE A 102 -7.40 -11.46 -15.50
N VAL A 103 -7.64 -12.66 -16.01
CA VAL A 103 -6.66 -13.75 -16.00
C VAL A 103 -6.01 -13.83 -17.39
N SER A 104 -4.71 -14.04 -17.43
CA SER A 104 -3.97 -14.33 -18.66
C SER A 104 -4.42 -15.65 -19.29
N GLU A 105 -4.12 -15.83 -20.57
CA GLU A 105 -4.44 -17.05 -21.31
C GLU A 105 -3.82 -18.32 -20.70
N ASP A 106 -2.65 -18.19 -20.07
CA ASP A 106 -1.96 -19.29 -19.39
C ASP A 106 -2.56 -19.62 -18.01
N GLY A 107 -3.47 -18.79 -17.47
CA GLY A 107 -4.12 -19.00 -16.18
C GLY A 107 -3.29 -18.61 -14.95
N PHE A 108 -2.04 -18.18 -15.12
CA PHE A 108 -1.09 -17.97 -14.01
C PHE A 108 -0.84 -16.51 -13.66
N LYS A 109 -1.26 -15.56 -14.50
CA LYS A 109 -1.18 -14.12 -14.20
C LYS A 109 -2.57 -13.56 -14.02
N VAL A 110 -2.74 -12.75 -12.99
CA VAL A 110 -4.02 -12.09 -12.72
C VAL A 110 -3.81 -10.61 -12.41
N LEU A 111 -4.73 -9.81 -12.93
CA LEU A 111 -4.99 -8.44 -12.50
C LEU A 111 -6.42 -8.41 -11.97
N TYR A 112 -6.68 -7.71 -10.88
CA TYR A 112 -8.05 -7.48 -10.43
C TYR A 112 -8.49 -6.06 -10.77
N ASP A 113 -9.55 -5.95 -11.55
CA ASP A 113 -10.28 -4.72 -11.72
C ASP A 113 -11.29 -4.60 -10.57
N GLY A 114 -11.38 -3.45 -9.92
CA GLY A 114 -12.21 -3.34 -8.74
C GLY A 114 -12.53 -1.92 -8.34
N TYR A 115 -13.40 -1.79 -7.34
CA TYR A 115 -13.71 -0.50 -6.74
C TYR A 115 -14.00 -0.62 -5.26
N VAL A 116 -13.85 0.51 -4.58
CA VAL A 116 -14.37 0.77 -3.23
C VAL A 116 -15.09 2.11 -3.25
N GLU A 117 -16.12 2.23 -2.44
CA GLU A 117 -16.91 3.46 -2.32
C GLU A 117 -17.01 3.88 -0.86
N PHE A 118 -16.79 5.17 -0.63
CA PHE A 118 -16.93 5.81 0.66
C PHE A 118 -17.97 6.93 0.56
N ILE A 119 -18.75 7.09 1.63
CA ILE A 119 -19.76 8.13 1.75
C ILE A 119 -19.46 8.91 3.03
N GLU A 120 -19.26 10.21 2.88
CA GLU A 120 -19.04 11.16 3.98
C GLU A 120 -20.00 12.33 3.82
N GLY A 121 -21.01 12.39 4.70
CA GLY A 121 -22.12 13.35 4.56
C GLY A 121 -22.85 13.19 3.23
N SER A 122 -22.82 14.22 2.38
CA SER A 122 -23.40 14.21 1.03
C SER A 122 -22.41 13.84 -0.07
N THR A 123 -21.14 13.62 0.26
CA THR A 123 -20.08 13.37 -0.71
C THR A 123 -19.84 11.87 -0.82
N ARG A 124 -19.88 11.36 -2.04
CA ARG A 124 -19.53 9.99 -2.38
C ARG A 124 -18.22 9.99 -3.15
N THR A 125 -17.23 9.30 -2.61
CA THR A 125 -15.90 9.12 -3.22
C THR A 125 -15.73 7.66 -3.58
N ARG A 126 -15.52 7.37 -4.85
CA ARG A 126 -15.26 6.01 -5.36
C ARG A 126 -13.85 5.93 -5.92
N TYR A 127 -13.10 4.95 -5.45
CA TYR A 127 -11.80 4.57 -6.03
C TYR A 127 -12.02 3.38 -6.95
N THR A 128 -11.45 3.41 -8.14
CA THR A 128 -11.61 2.35 -9.13
C THR A 128 -10.26 2.01 -9.77
N LEU A 129 -9.98 0.73 -9.90
CA LEU A 129 -8.89 0.21 -10.72
C LEU A 129 -9.50 -0.55 -11.87
N LEU A 130 -9.15 -0.15 -13.08
CA LEU A 130 -9.66 -0.76 -14.31
C LEU A 130 -8.54 -0.86 -15.35
N GLY A 131 -8.23 -2.07 -15.80
CA GLY A 131 -7.13 -2.34 -16.73
C GLY A 131 -5.77 -1.88 -16.20
N GLY A 132 -5.58 -1.90 -14.87
CA GLY A 132 -4.37 -1.43 -14.21
C GLY A 132 -4.28 0.09 -14.05
N VAL A 133 -5.28 0.84 -14.51
CA VAL A 133 -5.37 2.30 -14.37
C VAL A 133 -6.23 2.64 -13.17
N ALA A 134 -5.75 3.56 -12.33
CA ALA A 134 -6.43 3.97 -11.10
C ALA A 134 -7.14 5.31 -11.24
N TYR A 135 -8.34 5.39 -10.69
CA TYR A 135 -9.23 6.53 -10.77
C TYR A 135 -9.80 6.87 -9.40
N SER A 136 -10.03 8.15 -9.15
CA SER A 136 -10.91 8.63 -8.09
C SER A 136 -12.07 9.38 -8.72
N THR A 137 -13.29 9.07 -8.29
CA THR A 137 -14.52 9.73 -8.72
C THR A 137 -15.25 10.29 -7.52
N THR A 138 -15.45 11.59 -7.49
CA THR A 138 -16.19 12.27 -6.43
C THR A 138 -17.50 12.81 -6.97
N SER A 139 -18.59 12.55 -6.26
CA SER A 139 -19.92 13.06 -6.57
C SER A 139 -20.58 13.61 -5.31
N VAL A 140 -21.33 14.69 -5.45
CA VAL A 140 -22.04 15.34 -4.34
C VAL A 140 -23.54 15.16 -4.56
N GLN A 141 -24.20 14.52 -3.61
CA GLN A 141 -25.65 14.33 -3.63
C GLN A 141 -26.34 15.71 -3.61
N ASN A 142 -27.38 15.91 -4.44
CA ASN A 142 -28.15 17.16 -4.60
C ASN A 142 -27.48 18.32 -5.37
N ARG A 143 -26.34 18.10 -6.05
CA ARG A 143 -25.87 19.03 -7.09
C ARG A 143 -26.05 18.40 -8.48
N THR A 144 -26.49 19.21 -9.45
CA THR A 144 -26.61 18.82 -10.87
C THR A 144 -25.25 18.65 -11.57
N LEU A 145 -24.14 18.95 -10.88
CA LEU A 145 -22.80 18.72 -11.38
C LEU A 145 -22.54 17.21 -11.44
N SER A 146 -22.29 16.72 -12.66
CA SER A 146 -21.83 15.36 -12.94
C SER A 146 -20.65 14.98 -12.06
N ALA A 147 -20.55 13.70 -11.71
CA ALA A 147 -19.41 13.17 -10.97
C ALA A 147 -18.08 13.60 -11.63
N ILE A 148 -17.13 14.05 -10.81
CA ILE A 148 -15.80 14.47 -11.28
C ILE A 148 -14.87 13.28 -11.09
N SER A 149 -14.29 12.79 -12.19
CA SER A 149 -13.31 11.71 -12.19
C SER A 149 -11.93 12.23 -12.54
N GLN A 150 -10.91 11.72 -11.85
CA GLN A 150 -9.50 12.03 -12.10
C GLN A 150 -8.63 10.78 -12.02
N CYS A 151 -7.50 10.80 -12.72
CA CYS A 151 -6.48 9.75 -12.62
C CYS A 151 -5.79 9.81 -11.25
N LEU A 152 -5.42 8.65 -10.72
CA LEU A 152 -4.56 8.56 -9.54
C LEU A 152 -3.14 8.20 -9.94
N ASP A 153 -2.18 8.89 -9.33
CA ASP A 153 -0.77 8.49 -9.39
C ASP A 153 -0.59 7.12 -8.71
N PRO A 154 0.31 6.25 -9.20
CA PRO A 154 0.56 4.95 -8.56
C PRO A 154 0.93 5.06 -7.07
N LYS A 155 1.57 6.16 -6.65
CA LYS A 155 1.90 6.43 -5.23
C LYS A 155 0.70 6.86 -4.40
N GLY A 156 -0.38 7.28 -5.05
CA GLY A 156 -1.65 7.65 -4.42
C GLY A 156 -2.66 6.50 -4.39
N LEU A 157 -2.26 5.29 -4.81
CA LEU A 157 -3.10 4.10 -4.68
C LEU A 157 -3.38 3.80 -3.21
N PRO A 158 -4.64 3.53 -2.84
CA PRO A 158 -4.93 3.06 -1.50
C PRO A 158 -4.18 1.76 -1.19
N PRO A 159 -3.61 1.60 0.03
CA PRO A 159 -2.78 0.44 0.37
C PRO A 159 -3.48 -0.91 0.21
N PHE A 160 -4.81 -0.98 0.33
CA PHE A 160 -5.57 -2.23 0.16
C PHE A 160 -5.41 -2.88 -1.23
N MET A 161 -4.91 -2.13 -2.21
CA MET A 161 -4.59 -2.63 -3.55
C MET A 161 -3.36 -3.55 -3.58
N ASP A 162 -2.53 -3.53 -2.54
CA ASP A 162 -1.33 -4.37 -2.42
C ASP A 162 -1.61 -5.76 -1.82
N LEU A 163 -2.86 -6.06 -1.43
CA LEU A 163 -3.21 -7.34 -0.80
C LEU A 163 -2.92 -8.53 -1.73
N LEU A 164 -3.07 -8.36 -3.04
CA LEU A 164 -2.80 -9.42 -4.02
C LEU A 164 -1.34 -9.89 -3.92
N THR A 165 -0.39 -8.96 -3.87
CA THR A 165 1.03 -9.25 -3.69
C THR A 165 1.28 -9.96 -2.36
N ALA A 166 0.66 -9.48 -1.28
CA ALA A 166 0.81 -10.08 0.03
C ALA A 166 0.28 -11.52 0.12
N LEU A 167 -0.85 -11.82 -0.54
CA LEU A 167 -1.37 -13.18 -0.65
C LEU A 167 -0.47 -14.06 -1.53
N ASN A 168 0.20 -13.48 -2.52
CA ASN A 168 1.15 -14.18 -3.37
C ASN A 168 2.36 -14.71 -2.60
N ASP A 169 2.82 -13.91 -1.64
CA ASP A 169 3.96 -14.18 -0.75
C ASP A 169 3.56 -14.94 0.53
N ALA A 170 2.31 -15.42 0.62
CA ALA A 170 1.82 -16.11 1.80
C ALA A 170 2.62 -17.39 2.09
N THR A 171 2.96 -17.60 3.37
CA THR A 171 3.74 -18.76 3.80
C THR A 171 2.98 -19.60 4.81
N PRO A 172 2.94 -20.94 4.67
CA PRO A 172 2.44 -21.84 5.71
C PRO A 172 3.06 -21.58 7.07
N ALA A 173 2.27 -21.69 8.13
CA ALA A 173 2.75 -21.62 9.49
C ALA A 173 2.12 -22.74 10.31
N LEU A 174 2.87 -23.22 11.32
CA LEU A 174 2.38 -24.24 12.24
C LEU A 174 1.29 -23.67 13.15
N LYS A 175 1.47 -22.42 13.57
CA LYS A 175 0.61 -21.81 14.58
C LYS A 175 0.63 -20.29 14.48
N ALA A 176 -0.54 -19.69 14.63
CA ALA A 176 -0.69 -18.26 14.88
C ALA A 176 -1.43 -18.04 16.21
N THR A 177 -1.09 -16.99 16.93
CA THR A 177 -1.80 -16.56 18.13
C THR A 177 -2.27 -15.12 18.01
N SER A 178 -3.39 -14.79 18.64
CA SER A 178 -3.89 -13.42 18.82
C SER A 178 -4.20 -13.23 20.29
N GLU A 179 -3.62 -12.20 20.92
CA GLU A 179 -3.84 -11.90 22.34
C GLU A 179 -3.64 -13.11 23.28
N GLY A 180 -2.68 -13.99 22.93
CA GLY A 180 -2.37 -15.20 23.70
C GLY A 180 -3.26 -16.42 23.40
N SER A 181 -4.33 -16.26 22.61
CA SER A 181 -5.19 -17.36 22.15
C SER A 181 -4.76 -17.85 20.78
N ASN A 182 -4.94 -19.14 20.49
CA ASN A 182 -4.62 -19.69 19.17
C ASN A 182 -5.66 -19.23 18.14
N ILE A 183 -5.21 -18.94 16.93
CA ILE A 183 -6.10 -18.78 15.78
C ILE A 183 -6.29 -20.16 15.16
N GLU A 184 -7.52 -20.67 15.20
CA GLU A 184 -7.87 -21.97 14.67
C GLU A 184 -8.52 -21.83 13.30
N CYS A 185 -7.90 -22.43 12.28
CA CYS A 185 -8.47 -22.51 10.93
C CYS A 185 -9.24 -23.84 10.79
N THR A 186 -10.56 -23.79 10.65
CA THR A 186 -11.44 -24.98 10.73
C THR A 186 -11.19 -26.02 9.62
N MET A 187 -10.72 -25.59 8.45
CA MET A 187 -10.58 -26.45 7.25
C MET A 187 -9.23 -26.31 6.55
N GLY A 188 -8.21 -25.74 7.20
CA GLY A 188 -6.95 -25.47 6.53
C GLY A 188 -5.80 -25.15 7.48
N GLN A 189 -4.61 -25.06 6.90
CA GLN A 189 -3.44 -24.54 7.58
C GLN A 189 -3.52 -23.02 7.73
N VAL A 190 -2.91 -22.50 8.79
CA VAL A 190 -2.74 -21.05 8.95
C VAL A 190 -1.59 -20.57 8.07
N LEU A 191 -1.82 -19.47 7.36
CA LEU A 191 -0.81 -18.82 6.53
C LEU A 191 -0.40 -17.49 7.16
N MET A 192 0.89 -17.25 7.24
CA MET A 192 1.42 -15.92 7.54
C MET A 192 1.42 -15.07 6.27
N VAL A 193 0.82 -13.89 6.36
CA VAL A 193 0.73 -12.90 5.29
C VAL A 193 1.32 -11.58 5.81
N LYS A 194 2.09 -10.86 5.00
CA LYS A 194 2.60 -9.54 5.35
C LYS A 194 1.96 -8.49 4.45
N ALA A 195 1.05 -7.69 5.01
CA ALA A 195 0.34 -6.65 4.26
C ALA A 195 0.16 -5.41 5.14
N PHE A 196 0.12 -4.22 4.54
CA PHE A 196 -0.13 -2.95 5.23
C PHE A 196 0.85 -2.65 6.38
N GLY A 197 2.07 -3.19 6.32
CA GLY A 197 3.05 -3.11 7.40
C GLY A 197 2.75 -4.00 8.62
N LEU A 198 1.76 -4.89 8.52
CA LEU A 198 1.33 -5.82 9.55
C LEU A 198 1.69 -7.26 9.17
N THR A 199 1.96 -8.07 10.18
CA THR A 199 1.90 -9.53 10.06
C THR A 199 0.46 -9.96 10.32
N LEU A 200 -0.11 -10.71 9.40
CA LEU A 200 -1.50 -11.18 9.41
C LEU A 200 -1.52 -12.72 9.36
N ALA A 201 -2.59 -13.31 9.89
CA ALA A 201 -2.87 -14.73 9.81
C ALA A 201 -4.07 -14.97 8.89
N ALA A 202 -3.87 -15.66 7.78
CA ALA A 202 -4.94 -16.04 6.85
C ALA A 202 -5.35 -17.51 7.07
N CYS A 203 -6.67 -17.73 7.15
CA CYS A 203 -7.30 -19.04 7.18
C CYS A 203 -8.16 -19.21 5.92
N SER A 204 -7.79 -20.16 5.07
CA SER A 204 -8.68 -20.60 3.99
C SER A 204 -9.77 -21.51 4.55
N SER A 205 -11.01 -21.30 4.08
CA SER A 205 -12.17 -22.12 4.40
C SER A 205 -12.76 -22.75 3.12
N GLY A 206 -11.89 -23.13 2.17
CA GLY A 206 -12.32 -23.68 0.87
C GLY A 206 -13.24 -22.69 0.17
N LEU A 207 -14.43 -23.16 -0.27
CA LEU A 207 -15.44 -22.34 -0.94
C LEU A 207 -16.13 -21.29 -0.05
N ALA A 208 -15.98 -21.35 1.28
CA ALA A 208 -16.55 -20.35 2.18
C ALA A 208 -15.77 -19.02 2.18
N GLY A 209 -14.58 -18.99 1.58
CA GLY A 209 -13.74 -17.80 1.47
C GLY A 209 -12.48 -17.87 2.32
N ILE A 210 -11.92 -16.69 2.59
CA ILE A 210 -10.72 -16.52 3.41
C ILE A 210 -11.03 -15.56 4.55
N SER A 211 -10.62 -15.90 5.76
CA SER A 211 -10.58 -14.98 6.88
C SER A 211 -9.13 -14.60 7.18
N ILE A 212 -8.84 -13.31 7.21
CA ILE A 212 -7.50 -12.77 7.49
C ILE A 212 -7.58 -11.95 8.76
N TYR A 213 -6.83 -12.38 9.76
CA TYR A 213 -6.79 -11.78 11.09
C TYR A 213 -5.51 -10.98 11.24
N GLY A 214 -5.66 -9.76 11.71
CA GLY A 214 -4.59 -8.88 12.16
C GLY A 214 -4.90 -8.30 13.53
N SER A 215 -3.89 -7.73 14.15
CA SER A 215 -4.06 -6.99 15.40
C SER A 215 -4.87 -5.72 15.22
N ASP A 216 -4.73 -5.05 14.07
CA ASP A 216 -5.37 -3.76 13.81
C ASP A 216 -6.38 -3.78 12.66
N ILE A 217 -6.43 -4.90 11.94
CA ILE A 217 -7.25 -5.08 10.75
C ILE A 217 -7.80 -6.50 10.72
N GLU A 218 -8.98 -6.66 10.17
CA GLU A 218 -9.54 -7.95 9.80
C GLU A 218 -10.10 -7.84 8.38
N ILE A 219 -9.94 -8.91 7.60
CA ILE A 219 -10.38 -8.94 6.21
C ILE A 219 -11.08 -10.26 5.97
N GLN A 220 -12.28 -10.20 5.43
CA GLN A 220 -13.01 -11.37 4.98
C GLN A 220 -13.18 -11.34 3.47
N ILE A 221 -12.66 -12.36 2.80
CA ILE A 221 -12.73 -12.49 1.34
C ILE A 221 -13.80 -13.52 1.01
N THR A 222 -14.80 -13.12 0.24
CA THR A 222 -15.89 -13.97 -0.25
C THR A 222 -15.84 -14.09 -1.76
N TYR A 223 -15.98 -15.30 -2.28
CA TYR A 223 -16.13 -15.54 -3.71
C TYR A 223 -17.57 -15.24 -4.15
N LEU A 224 -17.72 -14.35 -5.13
CA LEU A 224 -18.98 -13.96 -5.70
C LEU A 224 -19.32 -14.85 -6.89
N LYS A 225 -20.58 -15.29 -6.95
CA LYS A 225 -21.11 -16.11 -8.05
C LYS A 225 -21.13 -15.36 -9.39
N ASN A 226 -21.35 -14.05 -9.35
CA ASN A 226 -21.48 -13.21 -10.54
C ASN A 226 -20.41 -12.12 -10.54
N ARG A 227 -19.97 -11.73 -11.74
CA ARG A 227 -19.11 -10.56 -11.94
C ARG A 227 -19.84 -9.28 -11.47
N VAL A 228 -19.11 -8.37 -10.85
CA VAL A 228 -19.63 -7.07 -10.43
C VAL A 228 -19.50 -6.09 -11.59
N LEU A 229 -20.47 -5.19 -11.77
CA LEU A 229 -20.38 -4.17 -12.81
C LEU A 229 -19.44 -3.06 -12.38
N ILE A 230 -18.37 -2.84 -13.15
CA ILE A 230 -17.40 -1.77 -12.94
C ILE A 230 -17.51 -0.80 -14.11
N ALA A 231 -18.06 0.38 -13.84
CA ALA A 231 -18.21 1.42 -14.85
C ALA A 231 -16.87 2.13 -15.10
N VAL A 232 -16.53 2.34 -16.37
CA VAL A 232 -15.36 3.13 -16.77
C VAL A 232 -15.60 4.60 -16.37
N PRO A 233 -14.76 5.20 -15.52
CA PRO A 233 -14.89 6.62 -15.18
C PRO A 233 -14.59 7.50 -16.39
N HIS A 234 -15.39 8.56 -16.59
CA HIS A 234 -15.13 9.54 -17.65
C HIS A 234 -14.10 10.56 -17.18
N VAL A 235 -12.86 10.45 -17.65
CA VAL A 235 -11.75 11.37 -17.33
C VAL A 235 -11.39 12.26 -18.52
N LEU A 236 -10.89 13.46 -18.24
CA LEU A 236 -10.31 14.33 -19.26
C LEU A 236 -8.83 13.96 -19.46
N GLY A 237 -8.48 13.50 -20.68
CA GLY A 237 -7.12 13.10 -21.02
C GLY A 237 -6.84 11.60 -20.82
N THR A 238 -5.56 11.23 -20.84
CA THR A 238 -5.10 9.83 -20.73
C THR A 238 -4.48 9.58 -19.36
N CYS A 239 -4.90 8.51 -18.68
CA CYS A 239 -4.31 8.10 -17.40
C CYS A 239 -3.16 7.10 -17.60
N ALA A 240 -2.17 7.15 -16.71
CA ALA A 240 -1.08 6.18 -16.67
C ALA A 240 -1.52 4.85 -16.05
N VAL A 241 -0.90 3.76 -16.51
CA VAL A 241 -1.07 2.43 -15.92
C VAL A 241 -0.31 2.39 -14.59
N ALA A 242 -1.04 2.13 -13.50
CA ALA A 242 -0.51 2.10 -12.15
C ALA A 242 -0.08 0.71 -11.68
N THR A 243 -0.69 -0.35 -12.21
CA THR A 243 -0.34 -1.73 -11.88
C THR A 243 -0.50 -2.66 -13.08
N LYS A 244 0.14 -3.82 -13.03
CA LYS A 244 0.13 -4.84 -14.09
C LYS A 244 -0.35 -6.17 -13.50
N ALA A 245 -0.68 -7.12 -14.38
CA ALA A 245 -0.96 -8.48 -13.97
C ALA A 245 0.26 -9.09 -13.25
N THR A 246 -0.01 -9.80 -12.16
CA THR A 246 0.99 -10.43 -11.31
C THR A 246 0.95 -11.93 -11.50
N GLU A 247 2.12 -12.58 -11.57
CA GLU A 247 2.25 -14.03 -11.62
C GLU A 247 1.97 -14.63 -10.23
N MET A 248 1.11 -15.64 -10.21
CA MET A 248 0.52 -16.19 -9.00
C MET A 248 1.21 -17.48 -8.57
N SER A 249 1.51 -17.60 -7.27
CA SER A 249 1.93 -18.84 -6.64
C SER A 249 0.75 -19.80 -6.47
N ASP A 250 1.01 -21.11 -6.39
CA ASP A 250 -0.07 -22.10 -6.21
C ASP A 250 -0.91 -21.84 -4.96
N ILE A 251 -0.30 -21.33 -3.89
CA ILE A 251 -1.00 -20.91 -2.66
C ILE A 251 -1.94 -19.75 -2.95
N ALA A 252 -1.49 -18.75 -3.69
CA ALA A 252 -2.31 -17.59 -4.06
C ALA A 252 -3.49 -17.98 -4.94
N ILE A 253 -3.25 -18.87 -5.91
CA ILE A 253 -4.31 -19.42 -6.77
C ILE A 253 -5.35 -20.14 -5.91
N ALA A 254 -4.92 -21.06 -5.03
CA ALA A 254 -5.82 -21.79 -4.15
C ALA A 254 -6.63 -20.84 -3.24
N LEU A 255 -5.98 -19.84 -2.65
CA LEU A 255 -6.63 -18.81 -1.86
C LEU A 255 -7.67 -18.03 -2.67
N LEU A 256 -7.31 -17.51 -3.84
CA LEU A 256 -8.18 -16.59 -4.57
C LEU A 256 -9.32 -17.29 -5.33
N THR A 257 -9.27 -18.62 -5.41
CA THR A 257 -10.25 -19.44 -6.14
C THR A 257 -11.00 -20.43 -5.26
N GLY A 258 -10.66 -20.51 -3.97
CA GLY A 258 -11.25 -21.47 -3.03
C GLY A 258 -10.77 -22.91 -3.24
N GLY A 259 -9.66 -23.10 -3.95
CA GLY A 259 -9.01 -24.38 -4.15
C GLY A 259 -8.30 -24.91 -2.89
N GLU A 260 -7.88 -26.16 -2.95
CA GLU A 260 -7.08 -26.77 -1.88
C GLU A 260 -5.66 -26.17 -1.90
N ILE A 261 -5.18 -25.73 -0.74
CA ILE A 261 -3.82 -25.21 -0.61
C ILE A 261 -2.86 -26.40 -0.71
N PRO A 262 -1.86 -26.38 -1.61
CA PRO A 262 -0.89 -27.46 -1.71
C PRO A 262 -0.19 -27.70 -0.37
N ASN A 263 -0.31 -28.92 0.16
CA ASN A 263 0.48 -29.38 1.28
C ASN A 263 1.88 -29.71 0.77
N ASN A 264 2.81 -28.78 0.92
CA ASN A 264 4.20 -29.05 0.57
C ASN A 264 4.86 -29.75 1.76
N GLU A 265 4.80 -31.08 1.79
CA GLU A 265 5.40 -31.93 2.85
C GLU A 265 6.90 -31.67 3.04
N GLU A 266 7.58 -31.08 2.06
CA GLU A 266 9.02 -30.84 2.07
C GLU A 266 9.48 -29.65 2.92
N ARG A 267 8.56 -28.79 3.40
CA ARG A 267 8.90 -27.71 4.33
C ARG A 267 8.38 -28.04 5.73
N ASN A 268 9.20 -28.71 6.53
CA ASN A 268 9.10 -28.78 8.00
C ASN A 268 9.14 -27.36 8.61
N LEU A 269 8.09 -26.57 8.42
CA LEU A 269 8.06 -25.18 8.85
C LEU A 269 7.61 -25.11 10.31
N ASN A 270 8.57 -24.94 11.21
CA ASN A 270 8.34 -24.61 12.63
C ASN A 270 7.99 -23.12 12.84
N LEU A 271 7.30 -22.49 11.89
CA LEU A 271 6.94 -21.09 11.99
C LEU A 271 5.75 -20.92 12.93
N ILE A 272 5.99 -20.23 14.03
CA ILE A 272 4.97 -19.82 15.01
C ILE A 272 5.06 -18.30 15.14
N PHE A 273 3.93 -17.60 15.05
CA PHE A 273 3.89 -16.15 15.18
C PHE A 273 2.67 -15.68 15.97
N GLY A 274 2.74 -14.45 16.47
CA GLY A 274 1.67 -13.81 17.21
C GLY A 274 1.25 -12.49 16.57
N LEU A 275 -0.04 -12.25 16.51
CA LEU A 275 -0.66 -10.98 16.21
C LEU A 275 -0.68 -10.18 17.51
N SER A 276 0.22 -9.20 17.63
CA SER A 276 0.24 -8.28 18.77
C SER A 276 -0.21 -6.90 18.32
N SER A 277 -1.13 -6.30 19.08
CA SER A 277 -1.51 -4.89 18.90
C SER A 277 -0.33 -4.02 19.26
N THR A 278 0.29 -3.39 18.26
CA THR A 278 1.30 -2.36 18.46
C THR A 278 0.64 -1.06 18.88
N THR A 279 0.12 -0.92 20.11
CA THR A 279 -0.43 0.37 20.54
C THR A 279 0.67 1.43 20.44
N CYS A 280 0.55 2.33 19.46
CA CYS A 280 1.51 3.41 19.27
C CYS A 280 1.19 4.47 20.32
N SER A 281 1.86 4.40 21.47
CA SER A 281 1.84 5.48 22.46
C SER A 281 2.97 6.46 22.20
N CYS A 282 2.76 7.72 22.58
CA CYS A 282 3.85 8.68 22.56
C CYS A 282 4.92 8.23 23.57
N LYS A 283 6.15 7.99 23.08
CA LYS A 283 7.29 7.63 23.94
C LYS A 283 7.89 8.83 24.68
N SER A 284 7.42 10.03 24.38
CA SER A 284 7.85 11.29 25.00
C SER A 284 6.66 12.01 25.63
N VAL A 285 6.93 13.14 26.29
CA VAL A 285 5.86 14.04 26.77
C VAL A 285 5.19 14.66 25.53
N PRO A 286 3.86 14.49 25.36
CA PRO A 286 3.11 15.11 24.26
C PRO A 286 3.30 16.64 24.22
N ARG A 287 3.28 17.23 23.02
CA ARG A 287 3.54 18.66 22.80
C ARG A 287 2.58 19.26 21.76
N PRO A 288 2.41 20.59 21.73
CA PRO A 288 1.74 21.25 20.62
C PRO A 288 2.47 20.96 19.31
N CYS A 289 1.75 20.49 18.29
CA CYS A 289 2.32 20.16 16.99
C CYS A 289 1.99 21.22 15.95
N LEU A 290 3.00 21.60 15.19
CA LEU A 290 2.86 22.44 14.00
C LEU A 290 3.10 21.59 12.76
N PHE A 291 2.06 21.47 11.95
CA PHE A 291 2.08 20.79 10.67
C PHE A 291 2.37 21.79 9.57
N ILE A 292 3.30 21.40 8.71
CA ILE A 292 3.83 22.23 7.66
C ILE A 292 3.75 21.41 6.38
N HIS A 293 2.98 21.88 5.41
CA HIS A 293 2.81 21.16 4.14
C HIS A 293 4.08 21.20 3.28
N GLY A 294 4.12 20.32 2.28
CA GLY A 294 5.21 20.24 1.31
C GLY A 294 5.05 21.22 0.14
N LEU A 295 5.61 20.84 -1.01
CA LEU A 295 5.49 21.61 -2.25
C LEU A 295 4.10 21.48 -2.88
N GLY A 296 3.67 22.52 -3.61
CA GLY A 296 2.47 22.48 -4.45
C GLY A 296 1.27 23.29 -3.95
N ILE A 297 1.45 24.14 -2.94
CA ILE A 297 0.44 25.11 -2.51
C ILE A 297 0.83 26.49 -3.04
N ASP A 298 -0.06 27.14 -3.78
CA ASP A 298 0.16 28.42 -4.46
C ASP A 298 -0.47 29.62 -3.73
N PHE A 299 -0.93 29.42 -2.50
CA PHE A 299 -1.52 30.45 -1.65
C PHE A 299 -0.97 30.38 -0.23
N ALA A 300 -1.17 31.46 0.54
CA ALA A 300 -0.80 31.51 1.94
C ALA A 300 -2.00 31.93 2.78
N GLU A 301 -2.15 31.34 3.96
CA GLU A 301 -3.14 31.79 4.93
C GLU A 301 -2.48 32.67 5.98
N VAL A 302 -3.24 33.64 6.48
CA VAL A 302 -2.77 34.50 7.56
C VAL A 302 -2.90 33.73 8.88
N GLY A 303 -1.79 33.54 9.57
CA GLY A 303 -1.79 32.87 10.87
C GLY A 303 -1.76 31.34 10.77
N LEU A 304 -1.79 30.70 11.95
CA LEU A 304 -1.89 29.25 12.05
C LEU A 304 -3.34 28.83 12.01
N GLN A 305 -3.62 27.84 11.17
CA GLN A 305 -4.95 27.27 11.01
C GLN A 305 -5.15 26.10 11.98
N ASP A 306 -6.42 25.84 12.32
CA ASP A 306 -6.83 24.71 13.17
C ASP A 306 -7.03 23.41 12.37
N SER A 307 -7.17 23.53 11.05
CA SER A 307 -7.35 22.41 10.13
C SER A 307 -6.72 22.72 8.78
N PHE A 308 -6.35 21.66 8.06
CA PHE A 308 -6.03 21.74 6.63
C PHE A 308 -6.50 20.45 5.94
N ASP A 309 -7.79 20.14 6.13
CA ASP A 309 -8.39 18.84 5.84
C ASP A 309 -8.25 18.43 4.38
N TRP A 310 -8.31 19.40 3.45
CA TRP A 310 -8.09 19.15 2.03
C TRP A 310 -6.72 18.52 1.73
N TYR A 311 -5.66 18.93 2.43
CA TYR A 311 -4.30 18.46 2.17
C TYR A 311 -3.91 17.27 3.06
N TRP A 312 -4.20 17.35 4.36
CA TRP A 312 -3.75 16.37 5.36
C TRP A 312 -4.86 15.43 5.87
N GLY A 313 -6.14 15.75 5.63
CA GLY A 313 -7.24 15.10 6.32
C GLY A 313 -7.25 15.37 7.83
N ASN A 314 -8.00 14.56 8.57
CA ASN A 314 -8.05 14.63 10.02
C ASN A 314 -6.89 13.83 10.65
N LEU A 315 -5.96 14.53 11.33
CA LEU A 315 -4.78 13.93 11.95
C LEU A 315 -4.93 13.63 13.45
N THR A 316 -6.07 13.96 14.09
CA THR A 316 -6.21 13.92 15.55
C THR A 316 -5.86 12.56 16.15
N ASP A 317 -6.30 11.49 15.49
CA ASP A 317 -6.05 10.13 15.95
C ASP A 317 -4.69 9.58 15.46
N HIS A 318 -4.00 10.28 14.57
CA HIS A 318 -2.79 9.78 13.89
C HIS A 318 -1.48 10.33 14.48
N ALA A 319 -1.54 11.28 15.42
CA ALA A 319 -0.37 11.87 16.06
C ALA A 319 -0.46 11.84 17.59
N PRO A 320 -0.23 10.67 18.24
CA PRO A 320 -0.42 10.48 19.69
C PRO A 320 0.52 11.32 20.57
N CYS A 321 1.53 11.95 19.97
CA CYS A 321 2.43 12.89 20.65
C CYS A 321 1.96 14.34 20.59
N CYS A 322 0.82 14.63 19.96
CA CYS A 322 0.34 15.99 19.78
C CYS A 322 -0.76 16.33 20.78
N THR A 323 -0.59 17.42 21.53
CA THR A 323 -1.63 17.98 22.41
C THR A 323 -2.50 19.02 21.69
N GLU A 324 -2.01 19.54 20.57
CA GLU A 324 -2.65 20.57 19.76
C GLU A 324 -2.20 20.36 18.31
N PHE A 325 -3.09 20.63 17.36
CA PHE A 325 -2.84 20.57 15.93
C PHE A 325 -2.95 21.97 15.35
N LYS A 326 -1.83 22.51 14.85
CA LYS A 326 -1.80 23.78 14.10
C LYS A 326 -1.20 23.56 12.73
N TYR A 327 -1.69 24.27 11.73
CA TYR A 327 -1.24 24.16 10.36
C TYR A 327 -0.70 25.51 9.89
N MET A 328 0.49 25.51 9.31
CA MET A 328 1.02 26.66 8.59
C MET A 328 0.83 26.44 7.10
N ILE A 329 0.12 27.37 6.45
CA ILE A 329 -0.17 27.33 5.02
C ILE A 329 0.52 28.51 4.36
N TRP A 330 1.46 28.24 3.44
CA TRP A 330 2.19 29.25 2.70
C TRP A 330 2.31 28.88 1.22
N ASN A 331 2.63 29.87 0.38
CA ASN A 331 2.86 29.63 -1.04
C ASN A 331 4.21 28.92 -1.27
N SER A 332 4.19 27.59 -1.29
CA SER A 332 5.38 26.75 -1.46
C SER A 332 5.85 26.65 -2.92
N ILE A 333 5.13 27.25 -3.87
CA ILE A 333 5.56 27.41 -5.26
C ILE A 333 6.47 28.64 -5.41
N GLU A 334 6.06 29.78 -4.85
CA GLU A 334 6.81 31.04 -4.96
C GLU A 334 7.87 31.19 -3.88
N THR A 335 7.64 30.61 -2.70
CA THR A 335 8.54 30.73 -1.55
C THR A 335 9.00 29.38 -1.04
N SER A 336 10.31 29.13 -1.16
CA SER A 336 10.92 27.91 -0.61
C SER A 336 11.01 27.95 0.91
N TRP A 337 11.10 26.78 1.55
CA TRP A 337 11.32 26.65 3.00
C TRP A 337 12.57 27.37 3.54
N ARG A 338 13.56 27.63 2.67
CA ARG A 338 14.78 28.36 3.03
C ARG A 338 14.62 29.88 3.02
N ASN A 339 13.44 30.39 2.69
CA ASN A 339 13.17 31.82 2.71
C ASN A 339 13.26 32.37 4.15
N SER A 340 14.10 33.37 4.35
CA SER A 340 14.39 33.92 5.68
C SER A 340 13.18 34.62 6.30
N THR A 341 12.36 35.32 5.50
CA THR A 341 11.12 35.96 5.96
C THR A 341 10.12 34.92 6.44
N LEU A 342 9.97 33.82 5.70
CA LEU A 342 9.09 32.72 6.09
C LEU A 342 9.52 32.09 7.43
N GLN A 343 10.83 31.88 7.61
CA GLN A 343 11.38 31.30 8.84
C GLN A 343 11.21 32.22 10.06
N GLN A 344 11.18 33.54 9.86
CA GLN A 344 10.97 34.51 10.93
C GLN A 344 9.51 34.56 11.42
N ASN A 345 8.55 34.15 10.59
CA ASN A 345 7.13 34.16 10.95
C ASN A 345 6.75 33.00 11.88
N ILE A 346 7.61 31.98 12.03
CA ILE A 346 7.41 30.83 12.90
C ILE A 346 8.16 31.03 14.20
N ILE A 347 7.43 31.31 15.28
CA ILE A 347 8.02 31.38 16.61
C ILE A 347 7.68 30.08 17.36
N PRO A 348 8.68 29.36 17.91
CA PRO A 348 8.42 28.18 18.72
C PRO A 348 7.48 28.51 19.89
N PRO A 349 6.71 27.53 20.38
CA PRO A 349 5.68 27.79 21.37
C PRO A 349 6.29 28.35 22.66
N ILE A 350 5.84 29.53 23.06
CA ILE A 350 6.08 30.11 24.39
C ILE A 350 4.87 29.74 25.24
N ASP A 351 5.10 29.10 26.39
CA ASP A 351 4.04 28.58 27.28
C ASP A 351 3.12 27.52 26.65
N GLY A 352 3.64 26.75 25.69
CA GLY A 352 2.90 25.65 25.08
C GLY A 352 1.82 26.07 24.06
N LYS A 353 1.91 27.29 23.51
CA LYS A 353 1.07 27.72 22.37
C LYS A 353 1.90 28.31 21.25
N TRP A 354 1.61 27.91 20.03
CA TRP A 354 2.26 28.47 18.85
C TRP A 354 1.84 29.93 18.62
N LYS A 355 2.78 30.78 18.22
CA LYS A 355 2.51 32.16 17.80
C LYS A 355 3.00 32.34 16.38
N TYR A 356 2.14 32.93 15.53
CA TYR A 356 2.50 33.38 14.19
C TYR A 356 2.52 34.90 14.19
N LEU A 357 3.63 35.48 13.75
CA LEU A 357 3.70 36.89 13.45
C LEU A 357 3.49 37.05 11.94
N PRO A 358 2.40 37.68 11.49
CA PRO A 358 2.29 38.04 10.08
C PRO A 358 3.43 38.98 9.73
N ALA A 359 4.07 38.74 8.58
CA ALA A 359 5.02 39.69 8.02
C ALA A 359 4.31 41.03 7.83
N ALA A 360 4.95 42.11 8.29
CA ALA A 360 4.51 43.48 8.08
C ALA A 360 4.72 43.92 6.64
#